data_AF-A0AB36J835-F1
#
_entry.id   AF-A0AB36J835-F1
#
_cell.length_a   1.000
_cell.length_b   1.000
_cell.length_c   1.000
_cell.angle_alpha   90.00
_cell.angle_beta   90.00
_cell.angle_gamma   90.00
#
_symmetry.space_group_name_H-M   'P 1'
#
loop_
_entity.id
_entity.type
_entity.pdbx_description
1 polymer ?
#
loop_
_entity_poly.entity_id
_entity_poly.type
_entity_poly.pdbx_seq_one_letter_code
_entity_poly.pdbx_strand_id
1 'polypeptide(L)'
;MAENPCPVYGNGHHMKPSGLSPRVVDQNGNNVSELAGGSKYECTGCHEYMIVAGKPDYGPGWAVDHYVTQGGVISAQGQAGVWVFTINRSYLRYTSASTLPGYLFVY
;
A
#
# COMPACT_ATOMS: atom_id res chain seq x y z
N MET A 1 -2.23 10.01 6.97
CA MET A 1 -1.68 9.87 8.34
C MET A 1 -1.50 8.39 8.56
N ALA A 2 -0.33 7.97 9.04
CA ALA A 2 -0.10 6.58 9.38
C ALA A 2 -1.06 6.11 10.48
N GLU A 3 -1.55 4.88 10.34
CA GLU A 3 -2.52 4.31 11.27
C GLU A 3 -1.90 4.15 12.67
N ASN A 4 -0.61 3.79 12.71
CA ASN A 4 0.21 3.81 13.92
C ASN A 4 1.58 4.45 13.63
N PRO A 5 2.26 5.03 14.63
CA PRO A 5 3.65 5.45 14.48
C PRO A 5 4.57 4.22 14.37
N CYS A 6 5.67 4.34 13.62
CA CYS A 6 6.67 3.27 13.53
C CYS A 6 7.45 3.17 14.86
N PRO A 7 7.49 2.01 15.53
CA PRO A 7 8.24 1.84 16.78
C PRO A 7 9.77 1.87 16.59
N VAL A 8 10.27 1.65 15.37
CA VAL A 8 11.71 1.60 15.06
C VAL A 8 12.22 2.94 14.55
N TYR A 9 11.44 3.62 13.70
CA TYR A 9 11.83 4.88 13.08
C TYR A 9 10.98 6.02 13.62
N GLY A 10 11.60 6.89 14.42
CA GLY A 10 10.94 8.07 14.99
C GLY A 10 10.50 9.13 13.97
N ASN A 11 10.88 9.00 12.69
CA ASN A 11 10.54 9.91 11.60
C ASN A 11 9.50 9.34 10.61
N GLY A 12 8.82 8.24 10.96
CA GLY A 12 7.77 7.63 10.13
C GLY A 12 8.17 6.27 9.57
N HIS A 13 7.25 5.62 8.87
CA HIS A 13 7.46 4.30 8.30
C HIS A 13 8.31 4.35 7.03
N HIS A 14 9.41 3.59 6.99
CA HIS A 14 10.30 3.51 5.82
C HIS A 14 9.81 2.43 4.87
N MET A 15 8.93 2.83 3.96
CA MET A 15 8.16 1.97 3.06
C MET A 15 9.00 1.58 1.83
N LYS A 16 9.38 0.30 1.74
CA LYS A 16 10.05 -0.27 0.57
C LYS A 16 9.10 -1.14 -0.27
N PRO A 17 9.26 -1.16 -1.60
CA PRO A 17 8.54 -2.11 -2.44
C PRO A 17 8.94 -3.54 -2.05
N SER A 18 7.96 -4.35 -1.62
CA SER A 18 8.15 -5.70 -1.06
C SER A 18 7.57 -6.81 -1.96
N GLY A 19 6.86 -6.46 -3.02
CA GLY A 19 6.32 -7.44 -3.96
C GLY A 19 5.70 -6.83 -5.22
N LEU A 20 5.58 -7.66 -6.26
CA LEU A 20 5.00 -7.29 -7.55
C LEU A 20 3.46 -7.28 -7.48
N SER A 21 2.87 -6.30 -8.18
CA SER A 21 1.46 -6.16 -8.57
C SER A 21 0.48 -7.14 -7.94
N PRO A 22 0.09 -6.92 -6.68
CA PRO A 22 -0.94 -7.73 -6.07
C PRO A 22 -2.25 -7.65 -6.86
N ARG A 23 -2.96 -8.77 -6.95
CA ARG A 23 -4.36 -8.72 -7.36
C ARG A 23 -5.17 -8.19 -6.18
N VAL A 24 -5.85 -7.06 -6.36
CA VAL A 24 -6.69 -6.47 -5.32
C VAL A 24 -8.16 -6.65 -5.66
N VAL A 25 -8.92 -7.19 -4.71
CA VAL A 25 -10.37 -7.40 -4.81
C VAL A 25 -11.09 -6.77 -3.64
N ASP A 26 -12.36 -6.43 -3.82
CA ASP A 26 -13.24 -5.99 -2.75
C ASP A 26 -13.86 -7.18 -1.98
N GLN A 27 -14.66 -6.86 -0.98
CA GLN A 27 -15.39 -7.83 -0.14
C GLN A 27 -16.33 -8.75 -0.93
N ASN A 28 -16.78 -8.34 -2.11
CA ASN A 28 -17.65 -9.11 -2.99
C ASN A 28 -16.84 -9.90 -4.04
N GLY A 29 -15.50 -9.82 -3.99
CA GLY A 29 -14.60 -10.48 -4.94
C GLY A 29 -14.44 -9.74 -6.27
N ASN A 30 -14.96 -8.51 -6.41
CA ASN A 30 -14.75 -7.73 -7.63
C ASN A 30 -13.35 -7.15 -7.64
N ASN A 31 -12.71 -7.12 -8.81
CA ASN A 31 -11.41 -6.48 -8.95
C ASN A 31 -11.52 -4.98 -8.64
N VAL A 32 -10.54 -4.45 -7.91
CA VAL A 32 -10.38 -3.02 -7.66
C VAL A 32 -9.41 -2.46 -8.69
N SER A 33 -9.94 -1.96 -9.80
CA SER A 33 -9.17 -1.44 -10.94
C SER A 33 -8.26 -0.27 -10.57
N GLU A 34 -8.63 0.49 -9.56
CA GLU A 34 -7.89 1.65 -9.06
C GLU A 34 -6.51 1.28 -8.49
N LEU A 35 -6.35 0.04 -8.03
CA LEU A 35 -5.08 -0.50 -7.53
C LEU A 35 -4.41 -1.46 -8.52
N ALA A 36 -4.95 -1.57 -9.75
CA ALA A 36 -4.39 -2.46 -10.77
C ALA A 36 -2.97 -2.03 -11.15
N GLY A 37 -2.03 -2.97 -11.13
CA GLY A 37 -0.62 -2.69 -11.44
C GLY A 37 0.16 -1.98 -10.33
N GLY A 38 -0.45 -1.82 -9.15
CA GLY A 38 0.18 -1.23 -7.98
C GLY A 38 1.31 -2.09 -7.39
N SER A 39 1.80 -1.73 -6.22
CA SER A 39 2.84 -2.47 -5.51
C SER A 39 2.54 -2.50 -4.02
N LYS A 40 2.94 -3.61 -3.38
CA LYS A 40 2.93 -3.69 -1.92
C LYS A 40 4.17 -2.97 -1.42
N TYR A 41 3.97 -1.97 -0.57
CA TYR A 41 5.03 -1.34 0.18
C TYR A 41 4.99 -1.84 1.62
N GLU A 42 6.15 -2.14 2.18
CA GLU A 42 6.29 -2.62 3.55
C GLU A 42 7.36 -1.81 4.28
N CYS A 43 7.06 -1.43 5.53
CA CYS A 43 7.96 -0.72 6.41
C CYS A 43 9.10 -1.64 6.85
N THR A 44 10.35 -1.28 6.59
CA THR A 44 11.51 -2.10 6.96
C THR A 44 11.73 -2.23 8.47
N GLY A 45 11.13 -1.37 9.28
CA GLY A 45 11.31 -1.35 10.73
C GLY A 45 10.24 -2.15 11.48
N CYS A 46 8.98 -2.04 11.07
CA CYS A 46 7.86 -2.63 11.82
C CYS A 46 6.93 -3.51 10.99
N HIS A 47 7.25 -3.72 9.71
CA HIS A 47 6.50 -4.56 8.78
C HIS A 47 5.04 -4.14 8.53
N GLU A 48 4.63 -2.94 8.98
CA GLU A 48 3.39 -2.33 8.52
C GLU A 48 3.45 -2.19 7.00
N TYR A 49 2.36 -2.55 6.32
CA TYR A 49 2.33 -2.55 4.86
C TYR A 49 1.14 -1.79 4.31
N MET A 50 1.24 -1.43 3.04
CA MET A 50 0.17 -0.79 2.29
C MET A 50 0.25 -1.19 0.83
N ILE A 51 -0.86 -1.04 0.12
CA ILE A 51 -0.92 -1.25 -1.32
C ILE A 51 -1.12 0.10 -1.98
N VAL A 52 -0.30 0.40 -2.98
CA VAL A 52 -0.23 1.71 -3.64
C VAL A 52 -0.25 1.47 -5.14
N ALA A 53 -1.11 2.18 -5.87
CA ALA A 53 -1.20 2.11 -7.32
C ALA A 53 -0.02 2.79 -8.00
N GLY A 54 0.40 3.94 -7.46
CA GLY A 54 1.54 4.69 -7.94
C GLY A 54 2.89 4.07 -7.55
N LYS A 55 3.95 4.82 -7.84
CA LYS A 55 5.34 4.43 -7.58
C LYS A 55 6.13 5.53 -6.87
N PRO A 56 5.69 5.95 -5.67
CA PRO A 56 6.28 7.08 -4.95
C PRO A 56 7.75 6.88 -4.55
N ASP A 57 8.26 5.65 -4.57
CA ASP A 57 9.67 5.32 -4.35
C ASP A 57 10.61 5.81 -5.48
N TYR A 58 10.08 6.11 -6.67
CA TYR A 58 10.86 6.70 -7.77
C TYR A 58 11.22 8.18 -7.54
N GLY A 59 10.72 8.75 -6.44
CA GLY A 59 11.06 10.10 -6.00
C GLY A 59 10.03 11.16 -6.39
N PRO A 60 10.41 12.45 -6.27
CA PRO A 60 9.49 13.56 -6.49
C PRO A 60 8.88 13.54 -7.89
N GLY A 61 7.56 13.68 -7.97
CA GLY A 61 6.80 13.64 -9.23
C GLY A 61 6.09 12.32 -9.50
N TRP A 62 6.43 11.25 -8.77
CA TRP A 62 5.67 10.00 -8.80
C TRP A 62 4.67 9.98 -7.66
N ALA A 63 3.39 10.12 -7.99
CA ALA A 63 2.33 10.13 -7.00
C ALA A 63 2.16 8.77 -6.33
N VAL A 64 1.65 8.77 -5.10
CA VAL A 64 1.10 7.58 -4.46
C VAL A 64 -0.16 7.11 -5.21
N ASP A 65 -0.95 8.05 -5.74
CA ASP A 65 -2.20 7.78 -6.45
C ASP A 65 -3.22 7.09 -5.52
N HIS A 66 -3.88 6.02 -5.95
CA HIS A 66 -4.76 5.22 -5.11
C HIS A 66 -3.96 4.36 -4.14
N TYR A 67 -4.40 4.29 -2.89
CA TYR A 67 -3.75 3.47 -1.87
C TYR A 67 -4.71 2.97 -0.81
N VAL A 68 -4.29 1.92 -0.12
CA VAL A 68 -4.96 1.37 1.06
C VAL A 68 -3.91 0.95 2.08
N THR A 69 -4.06 1.43 3.32
CA THR A 69 -3.24 1.08 4.48
C THR A 69 -3.62 -0.30 5.01
N GLN A 70 -2.79 -0.87 5.88
CA GLN A 70 -3.01 -2.20 6.44
C GLN A 70 -4.40 -2.36 7.08
N GLY A 71 -4.93 -1.34 7.76
CA GLY A 71 -6.26 -1.36 8.37
C GLY A 71 -7.41 -1.49 7.38
N GLY A 72 -7.20 -1.18 6.09
CA GLY A 72 -8.17 -1.40 5.03
C GLY A 72 -8.09 -2.79 4.40
N VAL A 73 -7.09 -3.60 4.72
CA VAL A 73 -6.89 -4.95 4.19
C VAL A 73 -7.60 -5.96 5.10
N ILE A 74 -8.53 -6.72 4.52
CA ILE A 74 -9.32 -7.74 5.22
C ILE A 74 -8.57 -9.07 5.25
N SER A 75 -7.98 -9.44 4.12
CA SER A 75 -7.19 -10.67 4.00
C SER A 75 -6.15 -10.56 2.89
N ALA A 76 -5.11 -11.38 3.02
CA ALA A 76 -4.03 -11.53 2.05
C ALA A 76 -3.72 -13.01 1.91
N GLN A 77 -3.93 -13.58 0.71
CA GLN A 77 -3.76 -15.02 0.49
C GLN A 77 -3.24 -15.34 -0.91
N GLY A 78 -2.45 -16.41 -1.01
CA GLY A 78 -2.03 -16.95 -2.29
C GLY A 78 -3.17 -17.73 -2.96
N GLN A 79 -3.54 -17.33 -4.17
CA GLN A 79 -4.55 -18.00 -4.98
C GLN A 79 -3.98 -18.30 -6.36
N ALA A 80 -3.86 -19.58 -6.72
CA ALA A 80 -3.36 -20.03 -8.02
C ALA A 80 -2.00 -19.40 -8.44
N GLY A 81 -1.08 -19.25 -7.49
CA GLY A 81 0.25 -18.66 -7.72
C GLY A 81 0.29 -17.13 -7.75
N VAL A 82 -0.85 -16.45 -7.53
CA VAL A 82 -0.95 -14.99 -7.41
C VAL A 82 -1.28 -14.61 -5.98
N TRP A 83 -0.64 -13.57 -5.45
CA TRP A 83 -0.99 -13.03 -4.14
C TRP A 83 -2.18 -12.08 -4.26
N VAL A 84 -3.29 -12.43 -3.62
CA VAL A 84 -4.56 -11.69 -3.68
C VAL A 84 -4.81 -11.00 -2.35
N PHE A 85 -5.08 -9.69 -2.41
CA PHE A 85 -5.51 -8.90 -1.27
C PHE A 85 -6.99 -8.58 -1.38
N THR A 86 -7.75 -8.92 -0.35
CA THR A 86 -9.14 -8.48 -0.20
C THR A 86 -9.16 -7.24 0.68
N ILE A 87 -9.78 -6.17 0.20
CA ILE A 87 -9.82 -4.88 0.90
C ILE A 87 -11.25 -4.42 1.16
N ASN A 88 -11.41 -3.58 2.17
CA ASN A 88 -12.62 -2.78 2.33
C ASN A 88 -12.50 -1.52 1.47
N ARG A 89 -13.33 -1.40 0.42
CA ARG A 89 -13.27 -0.24 -0.51
C ARG A 89 -13.51 1.10 0.19
N SER A 90 -14.21 1.13 1.32
CA SER A 90 -14.39 2.37 2.09
C SER A 90 -13.07 2.94 2.64
N TYR A 91 -12.01 2.15 2.66
CA TYR A 91 -10.66 2.56 3.06
C TYR A 91 -9.74 2.86 1.87
N LEU A 92 -10.23 2.72 0.64
CA LEU A 92 -9.51 3.16 -0.55
C LEU A 92 -9.42 4.68 -0.55
N ARG A 93 -8.20 5.19 -0.64
CA ARG A 93 -7.91 6.63 -0.67
C ARG A 93 -7.15 6.99 -1.93
N TYR A 94 -7.20 8.28 -2.28
CA TYR A 94 -6.47 8.84 -3.41
C TYR A 94 -5.64 10.03 -2.95
N THR A 95 -4.45 10.19 -3.52
CA THR A 95 -3.68 11.44 -3.43
C THR A 95 -2.82 11.64 -4.65
N SER A 96 -2.71 12.89 -5.11
CA SER A 96 -1.75 13.29 -6.14
C SER A 96 -0.35 13.60 -5.59
N ALA A 97 -0.19 13.57 -4.26
CA ALA A 97 1.12 13.77 -3.63
C ALA A 97 2.02 12.54 -3.80
N SER A 98 3.32 12.78 -3.88
CA SER A 98 4.36 11.73 -3.80
C SER A 98 4.70 11.32 -2.36
N THR A 99 4.06 11.95 -1.37
CA THR A 99 4.29 11.70 0.06
C THR A 99 2.98 11.50 0.81
N LEU A 100 3.05 10.78 1.93
CA LEU A 100 1.94 10.61 2.86
C LEU A 100 2.41 10.92 4.29
N PRO A 101 1.64 11.68 5.08
CA PRO A 101 2.02 11.97 6.47
C PRO A 101 2.22 10.68 7.27
N GLY A 102 3.44 10.49 7.81
CA GLY A 102 3.84 9.31 8.57
C GLY A 102 4.46 8.17 7.75
N TYR A 103 4.52 8.30 6.42
CA TYR A 103 5.14 7.32 5.52
C TYR A 103 6.23 7.96 4.68
N LEU A 104 7.38 7.30 4.63
CA LEU A 104 8.55 7.66 3.83
C LEU A 104 8.78 6.55 2.82
N PHE A 105 8.47 6.82 1.55
CA PHE A 105 8.74 5.88 0.46
C PHE A 105 10.23 5.94 0.12
N VAL A 106 10.91 4.81 0.27
CA VAL A 106 12.35 4.68 0.09
C VAL A 106 12.66 3.53 -0.86
N TYR A 107 13.72 3.68 -1.65
CA TYR A 107 14.25 2.65 -2.53
C TYR A 107 15.17 1.70 -1.76
#